data_AF-B4GLM9-F1
#
_entry.id   AF-B4GLM9-F1
#
_cell.length_a   1.000
_cell.length_b   1.000
_cell.length_c   1.000
_cell.angle_alpha   90.00
_cell.angle_beta   90.00
_cell.angle_gamma   90.00
#
_symmetry.space_group_name_H-M   'P 1'
#
loop_
_entity.id
_entity.type
_entity.pdbx_description
1 polymer ?
#
loop_
_entity_poly.entity_id
_entity_poly.type
_entity_poly.pdbx_seq_one_letter_code
_entity_poly.pdbx_strand_id
1 'polypeptide(L)'
;MSLLRIRKPKTRKGKKMLMAREPQLIEAARTMLFVDGRKCGGSVKQFMKDLNQLKKPLVKVLNRKNDITPFEDPSSLEFLTMKNYAAQFVFGSTSKKRPDNIVLGRLYENEVLDMFELGIKQYKAISEFMNEKIGACVKPCLVFNGPQWSQTEELRRLRNLFIDTFHREKVDSIRLQGVEHVMSFTVTDNMNILMRSYKILLKKSGQKTPRIELEEIGPSADFVIRRTKIASEDLYKQARKQPKQLKVGKKKNISTDAMGNTKGRVHMGKQLTGSIQTRRVKALRKTPEEKKENRQKKKVALKAAAAEALAASH
;
A
#
# COMPACT_ATOMS: atom_id res chain seq x y z
N MET A 1 -20.74 10.13 24.12
CA MET A 1 -19.56 9.31 24.50
C MET A 1 -18.94 9.92 25.75
N SER A 2 -19.28 9.42 26.94
CA SER A 2 -18.61 9.87 28.16
C SER A 2 -17.12 9.54 28.03
N LEU A 3 -16.25 10.54 28.21
CA LEU A 3 -14.82 10.34 28.31
C LEU A 3 -14.57 9.36 29.47
N LEU A 4 -14.40 8.08 29.15
CA LEU A 4 -13.96 7.07 30.12
C LEU A 4 -12.71 7.64 30.78
N ARG A 5 -12.85 8.02 32.06
CA ARG A 5 -11.82 8.68 32.85
C ARG A 5 -10.53 7.89 32.71
N ILE A 6 -9.57 8.41 31.94
CA ILE A 6 -8.29 7.72 31.69
C ILE A 6 -7.60 7.60 33.04
N ARG A 7 -7.69 6.42 33.63
CA ARG A 7 -7.14 6.15 34.96
C ARG A 7 -5.62 6.18 34.82
N LYS A 8 -4.97 7.18 35.44
CA LYS A 8 -3.51 7.29 35.43
C LYS A 8 -2.90 5.94 35.84
N PRO A 9 -1.93 5.41 35.08
CA PRO A 9 -1.34 4.12 35.37
C PRO A 9 -0.62 4.17 36.71
N LYS A 10 -0.96 3.23 37.60
CA LYS A 10 -0.31 3.09 38.91
C LYS A 10 1.06 2.40 38.84
N THR A 11 1.30 1.61 37.79
CA THR A 11 2.53 0.81 37.64
C THR A 11 3.28 1.18 36.36
N ARG A 12 4.62 1.02 36.37
CA ARG A 12 5.47 1.22 35.19
C ARG A 12 5.05 0.33 34.02
N LYS A 13 4.70 -0.94 34.28
CA LYS A 13 4.20 -1.89 33.26
C LYS A 13 2.87 -1.41 32.65
N GLY A 14 1.95 -0.92 33.48
CA GLY A 14 0.68 -0.35 33.01
C GLY A 14 0.90 0.89 32.15
N LYS A 15 1.80 1.80 32.56
CA LYS A 15 2.17 2.99 31.79
C LYS A 15 2.74 2.62 30.41
N LYS A 16 3.68 1.67 30.36
CA LYS A 16 4.26 1.18 29.09
C LYS A 16 3.19 0.58 28.16
N MET A 17 2.23 -0.16 28.71
CA MET A 17 1.14 -0.72 27.91
C MET A 17 0.19 0.36 27.36
N LEU A 18 -0.15 1.37 28.16
CA LEU A 18 -1.01 2.47 27.70
C LEU A 18 -0.33 3.30 26.62
N MET A 19 0.95 3.65 26.80
CA MET A 19 1.75 4.35 25.77
C MET A 19 1.88 3.54 24.47
N ALA A 20 1.94 2.21 24.55
CA ALA A 20 1.96 1.35 23.38
C ALA A 20 0.60 1.28 22.64
N ARG A 21 -0.50 1.72 23.30
CA ARG A 21 -1.85 1.77 22.74
C ARG A 21 -2.25 3.14 22.21
N GLU A 22 -1.52 4.18 22.60
CA GLU A 22 -1.72 5.54 22.08
C GLU A 22 -1.35 5.59 20.59
N PRO A 23 -1.93 6.52 19.81
CA PRO A 23 -1.57 6.70 18.41
C PRO A 23 -0.06 6.92 18.21
N GLN A 24 0.54 6.15 17.30
CA GLN A 24 1.98 6.17 17.02
C GLN A 24 2.23 6.71 15.62
N LEU A 25 3.36 7.41 15.43
CA LEU A 25 3.77 7.90 14.12
C LEU A 25 4.05 6.74 13.15
N ILE A 26 4.72 5.70 13.66
CA ILE A 26 5.00 4.44 12.95
C ILE A 26 4.19 3.37 13.67
N GLU A 27 3.15 2.87 13.00
CA GLU A 27 2.29 1.83 13.55
C GLU A 27 3.00 0.48 13.56
N ALA A 28 2.76 -0.31 14.62
CA ALA A 28 3.15 -1.71 14.68
C ALA A 28 2.27 -2.60 13.77
N ALA A 29 2.71 -3.83 13.53
CA ALA A 29 1.93 -4.79 12.76
C ALA A 29 0.56 -5.09 13.40
N ARG A 30 -0.48 -5.14 12.58
CA ARG A 30 -1.88 -5.23 13.04
C ARG A 30 -2.19 -6.60 13.62
N THR A 31 -2.69 -6.60 14.85
CA THR A 31 -3.21 -7.79 15.54
C THR A 31 -4.64 -8.06 15.09
N MET A 32 -4.95 -9.33 14.81
CA MET A 32 -6.28 -9.80 14.41
C MET A 32 -6.95 -10.56 15.57
N LEU A 33 -8.22 -10.24 15.84
CA LEU A 33 -9.06 -10.92 16.83
C LEU A 33 -9.90 -12.01 16.17
N PHE A 34 -9.87 -13.21 16.73
CA PHE A 34 -10.66 -14.35 16.27
C PHE A 34 -11.84 -14.54 17.20
N VAL A 35 -13.05 -14.48 16.65
CA VAL A 35 -14.31 -14.50 17.40
C VAL A 35 -15.22 -15.58 16.82
N ASP A 36 -15.69 -16.48 17.67
CA ASP A 36 -16.74 -17.42 17.30
C ASP A 36 -18.12 -16.81 17.55
N GLY A 37 -19.02 -16.95 16.57
CA GLY A 37 -20.44 -16.67 16.75
C GLY A 37 -21.18 -17.76 17.55
N ARG A 38 -22.52 -17.66 17.62
CA ARG A 38 -23.39 -18.66 18.29
C ARG A 38 -23.12 -20.09 17.82
N LYS A 39 -22.99 -20.27 16.50
CA LYS A 39 -22.69 -21.55 15.86
C LYS A 39 -21.50 -21.35 14.93
N CYS A 40 -20.39 -22.01 15.24
CA CYS A 40 -19.16 -22.01 14.46
C CYS A 40 -18.62 -23.45 14.50
N GLY A 41 -18.60 -24.13 13.35
CA GLY A 41 -18.22 -25.53 13.25
C GLY A 41 -17.80 -25.91 11.82
N GLY A 42 -17.38 -27.17 11.64
CA GLY A 42 -16.97 -27.68 10.34
C GLY A 42 -15.83 -26.88 9.71
N SER A 43 -15.95 -26.64 8.40
CA SER A 43 -14.96 -25.94 7.57
C SER A 43 -14.61 -24.55 8.07
N VAL A 44 -15.57 -23.80 8.64
CA VAL A 44 -15.32 -22.46 9.20
C VAL A 44 -14.32 -22.50 10.35
N LYS A 45 -14.54 -23.43 11.29
CA LYS A 45 -13.71 -23.50 12.49
C LYS A 45 -12.30 -23.97 12.12
N GLN A 46 -12.19 -24.90 11.18
CA GLN A 46 -10.90 -25.38 10.70
C GLN A 46 -10.16 -24.31 9.90
N PHE A 47 -10.86 -23.58 9.02
CA PHE A 47 -10.29 -22.42 8.32
C PHE A 47 -9.77 -21.35 9.29
N MET A 48 -10.52 -21.04 10.35
CA MET A 48 -10.06 -20.10 11.39
C MET A 48 -8.82 -20.62 12.14
N LYS A 49 -8.67 -21.93 12.35
CA LYS A 49 -7.45 -22.50 12.96
C LYS A 49 -6.24 -22.33 12.02
N ASP A 50 -6.42 -22.63 10.74
CA ASP A 50 -5.37 -22.50 9.73
C ASP A 50 -4.98 -21.03 9.53
N LEU A 51 -5.95 -20.12 9.46
CA LEU A 51 -5.71 -18.68 9.38
C LEU A 51 -4.98 -18.16 10.62
N ASN A 52 -5.30 -18.67 11.81
CA ASN A 52 -4.55 -18.36 13.03
C ASN A 52 -3.09 -18.80 12.90
N GLN A 53 -2.82 -20.03 12.45
CA GLN A 53 -1.45 -20.51 12.24
C GLN A 53 -0.66 -19.59 11.30
N LEU A 54 -1.26 -19.14 10.19
CA LEU A 54 -0.64 -18.22 9.25
C LEU A 54 -0.40 -16.81 9.81
N LYS A 55 -1.23 -16.34 10.75
CA LYS A 55 -1.15 -14.98 11.31
C LYS A 55 -0.37 -14.89 12.63
N LYS A 56 -0.01 -16.02 13.26
CA LYS A 56 0.85 -16.04 14.47
C LYS A 56 2.14 -15.23 14.24
N PRO A 57 2.58 -14.40 15.22
CA PRO A 57 2.02 -14.22 16.57
C PRO A 57 0.97 -13.10 16.69
N LEU A 58 0.57 -12.46 15.58
CA LEU A 58 -0.30 -11.27 15.57
C LEU A 58 -1.79 -11.63 15.69
N VAL A 59 -2.12 -12.54 16.60
CA VAL A 59 -3.46 -13.09 16.80
C VAL A 59 -3.86 -13.09 18.26
N LYS A 60 -5.14 -12.82 18.50
CA LYS A 60 -5.82 -13.10 19.77
C LYS A 60 -7.07 -13.91 19.48
N VAL A 61 -7.28 -14.99 20.22
CA VAL A 61 -8.44 -15.89 20.03
C VAL A 61 -9.34 -15.82 21.25
N LEU A 62 -10.63 -15.59 21.02
CA LEU A 62 -11.67 -15.74 22.04
C LEU A 62 -12.30 -17.12 21.91
N ASN A 63 -12.23 -17.90 22.98
CA ASN A 63 -12.76 -19.26 23.00
C ASN A 63 -14.27 -19.30 23.33
N ARG A 64 -14.80 -18.24 23.93
CA ARG A 64 -16.23 -18.13 24.24
C ARG A 64 -17.00 -17.86 22.96
N LYS A 65 -18.14 -18.54 22.78
CA LYS A 65 -19.12 -18.23 21.72
C LYS A 65 -19.81 -16.91 22.03
N ASN A 66 -19.92 -16.05 21.03
CA ASN A 66 -20.51 -14.71 21.18
C ASN A 66 -21.79 -14.64 20.37
N ASP A 67 -22.83 -14.10 20.98
CA ASP A 67 -24.05 -13.76 20.26
C ASP A 67 -23.90 -12.36 19.65
N ILE A 68 -23.26 -12.32 18.48
CA ILE A 68 -23.03 -11.08 17.73
C ILE A 68 -23.51 -11.29 16.31
N THR A 69 -24.19 -10.28 15.77
CA THR A 69 -24.62 -10.20 14.38
C THR A 69 -23.92 -9.02 13.71
N PRO A 70 -22.70 -9.21 13.15
CA PRO A 70 -21.82 -8.10 12.78
C PRO A 70 -22.41 -7.04 11.85
N PHE A 71 -23.33 -7.45 10.95
CA PHE A 71 -23.97 -6.56 9.99
C PHE A 71 -25.19 -5.81 10.53
N GLU A 72 -25.79 -6.27 11.63
CA GLU A 72 -26.95 -5.61 12.26
C GLU A 72 -26.46 -4.65 13.35
N ASP A 73 -25.60 -5.14 14.25
CA ASP A 73 -24.97 -4.34 15.31
C ASP A 73 -23.49 -4.74 15.50
N PRO A 74 -22.54 -3.86 15.10
CA PRO A 74 -21.12 -4.10 15.30
C PRO A 74 -20.61 -3.70 16.69
N SER A 75 -21.41 -3.03 17.53
CA SER A 75 -20.95 -2.40 18.79
C SER A 75 -20.24 -3.37 19.73
N SER A 76 -20.77 -4.60 19.85
CA SER A 76 -20.16 -5.66 20.66
C SER A 76 -18.80 -6.11 20.09
N LEU A 77 -18.66 -6.14 18.77
CA LEU A 77 -17.42 -6.52 18.10
C LEU A 77 -16.36 -5.42 18.20
N GLU A 78 -16.78 -4.16 18.08
CA GLU A 78 -15.95 -2.97 18.33
C GLU A 78 -15.45 -2.95 19.77
N PHE A 79 -16.33 -3.21 20.74
CA PHE A 79 -15.93 -3.33 22.14
C PHE A 79 -14.89 -4.45 22.37
N LEU A 80 -15.11 -5.64 21.80
CA LEU A 80 -14.20 -6.77 21.95
C LEU A 80 -12.83 -6.49 21.31
N THR A 81 -12.80 -5.87 20.13
CA THR A 81 -11.56 -5.53 19.42
C THR A 81 -10.80 -4.40 20.13
N MET A 82 -11.49 -3.36 20.60
CA MET A 82 -10.93 -2.31 21.44
C MET A 82 -10.32 -2.88 22.73
N LYS A 83 -11.05 -3.73 23.46
CA LYS A 83 -10.59 -4.34 24.71
C LYS A 83 -9.34 -5.20 24.50
N ASN A 84 -9.30 -5.92 23.38
CA ASN A 84 -8.18 -6.76 22.99
C ASN A 84 -7.07 -6.02 22.25
N TYR A 85 -7.19 -4.71 21.98
CA TYR A 85 -6.24 -3.94 21.18
C TYR A 85 -5.92 -4.65 19.86
N ALA A 86 -6.97 -4.93 19.08
CA ALA A 86 -6.89 -5.55 17.76
C ALA A 86 -7.49 -4.60 16.72
N ALA A 87 -6.77 -4.37 15.62
CA ALA A 87 -7.21 -3.49 14.54
C ALA A 87 -8.01 -4.25 13.46
N GLN A 88 -7.99 -5.58 13.51
CA GLN A 88 -8.66 -6.47 12.58
C GLN A 88 -9.42 -7.54 13.35
N PHE A 89 -10.44 -8.11 12.72
CA PHE A 89 -11.14 -9.27 13.26
C PHE A 89 -11.50 -10.27 12.17
N VAL A 90 -11.67 -11.50 12.61
CA VAL A 90 -12.34 -12.57 11.88
C VAL A 90 -13.45 -13.14 12.75
N PHE A 91 -14.66 -13.20 12.21
CA PHE A 91 -15.83 -13.72 12.88
C PHE A 91 -16.38 -14.93 12.11
N GLY A 92 -16.37 -16.10 12.76
CA GLY A 92 -16.88 -17.33 12.19
C GLY A 92 -18.32 -17.60 12.61
N SER A 93 -19.18 -17.92 11.64
CA SER A 93 -20.57 -18.28 11.89
C SER A 93 -21.11 -19.28 10.86
N THR A 94 -22.13 -20.04 11.23
CA THR A 94 -22.83 -20.94 10.31
C THR A 94 -24.33 -20.89 10.57
N SER A 95 -25.13 -20.72 9.52
CA SER A 95 -26.60 -20.71 9.57
C SER A 95 -27.20 -21.35 8.31
N LYS A 96 -28.50 -21.66 8.31
CA LYS A 96 -29.19 -22.21 7.12
C LYS A 96 -29.14 -21.26 5.92
N LYS A 97 -29.35 -19.96 6.15
CA LYS A 97 -29.30 -18.92 5.10
C LYS A 97 -27.86 -18.64 4.64
N ARG A 98 -26.90 -18.74 5.54
CA ARG A 98 -25.47 -18.46 5.30
C ARG A 98 -24.63 -19.59 5.89
N PRO A 99 -24.52 -20.73 5.19
CA PRO A 99 -23.63 -21.81 5.60
C PRO A 99 -22.19 -21.35 5.44
N ASP A 100 -21.31 -21.92 6.25
CA ASP A 100 -19.87 -21.68 6.32
C ASP A 100 -19.43 -20.22 6.08
N ASN A 101 -19.77 -19.35 7.03
CA ASN A 101 -19.66 -17.91 6.89
C ASN A 101 -18.48 -17.36 7.69
N ILE A 102 -17.59 -16.66 6.99
CA ILE A 102 -16.48 -15.91 7.58
C ILE A 102 -16.72 -14.43 7.34
N VAL A 103 -16.70 -13.62 8.38
CA VAL A 103 -16.68 -12.16 8.25
C VAL A 103 -15.29 -11.66 8.60
N LEU A 104 -14.64 -11.01 7.64
CA LEU A 104 -13.37 -10.31 7.85
C LEU A 104 -13.63 -8.82 7.92
N GLY A 105 -13.00 -8.14 8.87
CA GLY A 105 -13.11 -6.69 8.95
C GLY A 105 -11.94 -6.03 9.65
N ARG A 106 -11.90 -4.73 9.50
CA ARG A 106 -10.87 -3.86 10.10
C ARG A 106 -11.51 -2.64 10.72
N LEU A 107 -10.83 -2.10 11.73
CA LEU A 107 -11.28 -0.94 12.47
C LEU A 107 -10.39 0.27 12.18
N TYR A 108 -11.00 1.44 12.30
CA TYR A 108 -10.33 2.73 12.36
C TYR A 108 -10.90 3.49 13.55
N GLU A 109 -10.04 4.00 14.44
CA GLU A 109 -10.44 4.66 15.69
C GLU A 109 -11.40 3.84 16.58
N ASN A 110 -11.28 2.50 16.54
CA ASN A 110 -12.13 1.51 17.23
C ASN A 110 -13.57 1.37 16.68
N GLU A 111 -13.87 1.98 15.55
CA GLU A 111 -15.13 1.76 14.81
C GLU A 111 -14.85 0.92 13.56
N VAL A 112 -15.83 0.15 13.09
CA VAL A 112 -15.64 -0.64 11.87
C VAL A 112 -15.48 0.28 10.66
N LEU A 113 -14.33 0.15 10.00
CA LEU A 113 -14.07 0.82 8.74
C LEU A 113 -14.68 0.02 7.58
N ASP A 114 -14.19 -1.19 7.33
CA ASP A 114 -14.70 -2.07 6.29
C ASP A 114 -14.90 -3.49 6.86
N MET A 115 -15.98 -4.16 6.44
CA MET A 115 -16.20 -5.58 6.69
C MET A 115 -16.78 -6.30 5.47
N PHE A 116 -16.35 -7.54 5.26
CA PHE A 116 -16.73 -8.38 4.14
C PHE A 116 -17.18 -9.76 4.65
N GLU A 117 -18.34 -10.19 4.19
CA GLU A 117 -18.87 -11.52 4.44
C GLU A 117 -18.47 -12.46 3.30
N LEU A 118 -17.71 -13.50 3.62
CA LEU A 118 -17.18 -14.49 2.70
C LEU A 118 -17.78 -15.86 3.05
N GLY A 119 -18.57 -16.41 2.13
CA GLY A 119 -19.07 -17.77 2.23
C GLY A 119 -18.06 -18.76 1.69
N ILE A 120 -17.60 -19.71 2.51
CA ILE A 120 -16.74 -20.80 2.06
C ILE A 120 -17.59 -21.79 1.25
N LYS A 121 -17.17 -22.10 0.03
CA LYS A 121 -17.80 -23.10 -0.85
C LYS A 121 -17.05 -24.42 -0.84
N GLN A 122 -15.74 -24.34 -0.98
CA GLN A 122 -14.83 -25.49 -0.92
C GLN A 122 -13.69 -25.13 0.00
N TYR A 123 -13.25 -26.10 0.79
CA TYR A 123 -12.14 -25.91 1.71
C TYR A 123 -11.37 -27.20 1.90
N LYS A 124 -10.04 -27.10 1.85
CA LYS A 124 -9.09 -28.13 2.25
C LYS A 124 -8.15 -27.55 3.28
N ALA A 125 -8.07 -28.20 4.44
CA ALA A 125 -7.24 -27.75 5.55
C ALA A 125 -5.75 -27.96 5.28
N ILE A 126 -4.89 -27.19 5.96
CA ILE A 126 -3.42 -27.37 5.93
C ILE A 126 -3.04 -28.84 6.25
N SER A 127 -3.77 -29.46 7.17
CA SER A 127 -3.54 -30.84 7.62
C SER A 127 -3.84 -31.91 6.57
N GLU A 128 -4.62 -31.60 5.53
CA GLU A 128 -4.93 -32.56 4.46
C GLU A 128 -3.80 -32.68 3.43
N PHE A 129 -2.92 -31.68 3.35
CA PHE A 129 -1.78 -31.69 2.46
C PHE A 129 -0.61 -32.42 3.12
N MET A 130 -0.25 -33.60 2.61
CA MET A 130 0.81 -34.46 3.15
C MET A 130 2.20 -34.04 2.64
N ASN A 131 2.61 -32.81 2.95
CA ASN A 131 3.89 -32.27 2.53
C ASN A 131 4.55 -31.37 3.58
N GLU A 132 5.82 -31.05 3.33
CA GLU A 132 6.62 -30.20 4.21
C GLU A 132 6.04 -28.78 4.25
N LYS A 133 5.74 -28.31 5.46
CA LYS A 133 5.15 -26.98 5.67
C LYS A 133 6.22 -25.89 5.70
N ILE A 134 5.74 -24.65 5.76
CA ILE A 134 6.57 -23.44 5.87
C ILE A 134 7.00 -23.20 7.32
N GLY A 135 8.07 -22.42 7.49
CA GLY A 135 8.49 -21.94 8.80
C GLY A 135 7.39 -21.13 9.51
N ALA A 136 7.49 -21.06 10.83
CA ALA A 136 6.65 -20.15 11.60
C ALA A 136 7.00 -18.70 11.28
N CYS A 137 6.01 -17.82 11.35
CA CYS A 137 6.19 -16.37 11.24
C CYS A 137 6.70 -15.84 9.88
N VAL A 138 6.63 -16.64 8.82
CA VAL A 138 7.06 -16.23 7.46
C VAL A 138 6.18 -15.12 6.90
N LYS A 139 6.81 -14.12 6.27
CA LYS A 139 6.11 -13.05 5.55
C LYS A 139 5.72 -13.56 4.15
N PRO A 140 4.42 -13.72 3.86
CA PRO A 140 3.99 -14.25 2.57
C PRO A 140 4.21 -13.24 1.44
N CYS A 141 4.57 -13.75 0.27
CA CYS A 141 4.37 -13.05 -1.00
C CYS A 141 2.89 -13.13 -1.36
N LEU A 142 2.28 -11.99 -1.69
CA LEU A 142 0.86 -11.94 -2.06
C LEU A 142 0.73 -11.74 -3.56
N VAL A 143 0.00 -12.63 -4.20
CA VAL A 143 -0.27 -12.59 -5.64
C VAL A 143 -1.77 -12.47 -5.85
N PHE A 144 -2.19 -11.45 -6.60
CA PHE A 144 -3.59 -11.21 -6.95
C PHE A 144 -3.74 -11.39 -8.45
N ASN A 145 -4.35 -12.49 -8.87
CA ASN A 145 -4.52 -12.84 -10.27
C ASN A 145 -5.89 -12.38 -10.79
N GLY A 146 -5.88 -11.83 -12.00
CA GLY A 146 -7.07 -11.39 -12.71
C GLY A 146 -7.27 -9.87 -12.70
N PRO A 147 -7.64 -9.25 -13.84
CA PRO A 147 -7.92 -7.82 -13.90
C PRO A 147 -9.14 -7.41 -13.06
N GLN A 148 -10.03 -8.36 -12.71
CA GLN A 148 -11.24 -8.14 -11.93
C GLN A 148 -10.97 -7.43 -10.58
N TRP A 149 -9.81 -7.67 -9.97
CA TRP A 149 -9.40 -7.01 -8.72
C TRP A 149 -9.39 -5.47 -8.77
N SER A 150 -9.32 -4.89 -9.97
CA SER A 150 -9.29 -3.44 -10.17
C SER A 150 -10.57 -2.88 -10.81
N GLN A 151 -11.54 -3.74 -11.15
CA GLN A 151 -12.75 -3.34 -11.86
C GLN A 151 -13.81 -2.75 -10.93
N THR A 152 -14.08 -3.40 -9.78
CA THR A 152 -15.09 -2.93 -8.82
C THR A 152 -14.45 -2.36 -7.56
N GLU A 153 -15.11 -1.39 -6.92
CA GLU A 153 -14.63 -0.87 -5.64
C GLU A 153 -14.61 -1.98 -4.58
N GLU A 154 -15.61 -2.85 -4.55
CA GLU A 154 -15.69 -3.95 -3.59
C GLU A 154 -14.45 -4.85 -3.65
N LEU A 155 -14.05 -5.29 -4.84
CA LEU A 155 -12.85 -6.12 -5.01
C LEU A 155 -11.57 -5.36 -4.70
N ARG A 156 -11.48 -4.07 -5.06
CA ARG A 156 -10.34 -3.22 -4.72
C ARG A 156 -10.17 -3.09 -3.20
N ARG A 157 -11.28 -2.91 -2.48
CA ARG A 157 -11.30 -2.81 -1.01
C ARG A 157 -11.01 -4.16 -0.35
N LEU A 158 -11.56 -5.24 -0.86
CA LEU A 158 -11.30 -6.59 -0.37
C LEU A 158 -9.83 -7.01 -0.59
N ARG A 159 -9.27 -6.73 -1.77
CA ARG A 159 -7.83 -6.91 -2.03
C ARG A 159 -7.00 -6.13 -1.03
N ASN A 160 -7.37 -4.88 -0.75
CA ASN A 160 -6.67 -4.07 0.24
C ASN A 160 -6.79 -4.65 1.67
N LEU A 161 -7.94 -5.22 2.03
CA LEU A 161 -8.14 -5.93 3.30
C LEU A 161 -7.31 -7.21 3.39
N PHE A 162 -7.20 -7.99 2.31
CA PHE A 162 -6.33 -9.17 2.28
C PHE A 162 -4.85 -8.80 2.39
N ILE A 163 -4.42 -7.75 1.68
CA ILE A 163 -3.07 -7.21 1.83
C ILE A 163 -2.85 -6.84 3.30
N ASP A 164 -3.73 -6.07 3.91
CA ASP A 164 -3.60 -5.66 5.30
C ASP A 164 -3.64 -6.84 6.29
N THR A 165 -4.38 -7.90 5.97
CA THR A 165 -4.50 -9.11 6.80
C THR A 165 -3.21 -9.92 6.78
N PHE A 166 -2.62 -10.14 5.61
CA PHE A 166 -1.44 -11.00 5.46
C PHE A 166 -0.11 -10.23 5.45
N HIS A 167 -0.18 -8.91 5.32
CA HIS A 167 0.95 -8.02 5.58
C HIS A 167 1.27 -8.04 7.07
N ARG A 168 2.48 -8.51 7.40
CA ARG A 168 3.03 -8.50 8.75
C ARG A 168 3.65 -7.12 9.04
N GLU A 169 4.89 -7.08 9.49
CA GLU A 169 5.66 -5.86 9.70
C GLU A 169 6.28 -5.33 8.41
N LYS A 170 6.52 -4.02 8.36
CA LYS A 170 7.32 -3.39 7.32
C LYS A 170 8.79 -3.69 7.61
N VAL A 171 9.47 -4.27 6.62
CA VAL A 171 10.91 -4.57 6.67
C VAL A 171 11.59 -3.91 5.48
N ASP A 172 12.81 -3.43 5.68
CA ASP A 172 13.60 -2.80 4.61
C ASP A 172 14.36 -3.84 3.77
N SER A 173 14.65 -5.01 4.36
CA SER A 173 15.32 -6.12 3.69
C SER A 173 14.75 -7.47 4.13
N ILE A 174 14.82 -8.45 3.24
CA ILE A 174 14.39 -9.83 3.48
C ILE A 174 15.50 -10.78 3.04
N ARG A 175 15.74 -11.84 3.82
CA ARG A 175 16.67 -12.91 3.43
C ARG A 175 16.02 -13.77 2.35
N LEU A 176 16.80 -14.25 1.39
CA LEU A 176 16.29 -15.11 0.31
C LEU A 176 15.64 -16.39 0.86
N GLN A 177 16.24 -17.01 1.88
CA GLN A 177 15.67 -18.18 2.56
C GLN A 177 14.37 -17.84 3.31
N GLY A 178 14.08 -16.57 3.58
CA GLY A 178 12.82 -16.16 4.21
C GLY A 178 11.65 -16.03 3.21
N VAL A 179 11.91 -16.19 1.92
CA VAL A 179 10.90 -16.14 0.85
C VAL A 179 10.42 -17.57 0.56
N GLU A 180 9.66 -18.13 1.51
CA GLU A 180 9.20 -19.54 1.47
C GLU A 180 7.73 -19.69 1.11
N HIS A 181 6.92 -18.63 1.24
CA HIS A 181 5.45 -18.74 1.20
C HIS A 181 4.84 -17.76 0.21
N VAL A 182 3.99 -18.26 -0.69
CA VAL A 182 3.12 -17.45 -1.56
C VAL A 182 1.67 -17.72 -1.22
N MET A 183 0.90 -16.66 -1.08
CA MET A 183 -0.56 -16.71 -1.10
C MET A 183 -1.08 -16.12 -2.40
N SER A 184 -1.83 -16.93 -3.12
CA SER A 184 -2.44 -16.59 -4.39
C SER A 184 -3.94 -16.38 -4.21
N PHE A 185 -4.44 -15.27 -4.74
CA PHE A 185 -5.85 -14.91 -4.76
C PHE A 185 -6.29 -14.70 -6.21
N THR A 186 -7.12 -15.60 -6.73
CA THR A 186 -7.62 -15.55 -8.10
C THR A 186 -9.12 -15.28 -8.10
N VAL A 187 -9.58 -14.30 -8.86
CA VAL A 187 -11.02 -14.09 -9.11
C VAL A 187 -11.40 -14.86 -10.36
N THR A 188 -12.40 -15.74 -10.25
CA THR A 188 -12.96 -16.43 -11.41
C THR A 188 -14.01 -15.57 -12.11
N ASP A 189 -14.40 -15.96 -13.33
CA ASP A 189 -15.43 -15.25 -14.09
C ASP A 189 -16.80 -15.26 -13.37
N ASN A 190 -17.05 -16.26 -12.53
CA ASN A 190 -18.24 -16.37 -11.69
C ASN A 190 -18.14 -15.53 -10.40
N MET A 191 -17.18 -14.62 -10.28
CA MET A 191 -16.95 -13.76 -9.10
C MET A 191 -16.63 -14.54 -7.81
N ASN A 192 -16.12 -15.76 -7.92
CA ASN A 192 -15.59 -16.51 -6.78
C ASN A 192 -14.12 -16.16 -6.57
N ILE A 193 -13.69 -16.14 -5.32
CA ILE A 193 -12.29 -15.89 -4.95
C ILE A 193 -11.66 -17.19 -4.51
N LEU A 194 -10.67 -17.64 -5.27
CA LEU A 194 -9.85 -18.81 -4.94
C LEU A 194 -8.64 -18.34 -4.16
N MET A 195 -8.56 -18.74 -2.89
CA MET A 195 -7.38 -18.57 -2.06
C MET A 195 -6.58 -19.87 -2.06
N ARG A 196 -5.32 -19.78 -2.46
CA ARG A 196 -4.37 -20.89 -2.48
C ARG A 196 -3.07 -20.49 -1.80
N SER A 197 -2.43 -21.46 -1.17
CA SER A 197 -1.23 -21.25 -0.36
C SER A 197 -0.17 -22.25 -0.78
N TYR A 198 0.98 -21.73 -1.20
CA TYR A 198 2.07 -22.49 -1.80
C TYR A 198 3.39 -22.28 -1.07
N LYS A 199 4.16 -23.34 -0.91
CA LYS A 199 5.57 -23.29 -0.55
C LYS A 199 6.42 -23.05 -1.81
N ILE A 200 7.41 -22.16 -1.70
CA ILE A 200 8.36 -21.85 -2.76
C ILE A 200 9.53 -22.83 -2.66
N LEU A 201 9.82 -23.50 -3.77
CA LEU A 201 11.00 -24.35 -3.93
C LEU A 201 11.96 -23.66 -4.92
N LEU A 202 13.15 -23.33 -4.44
CA LEU A 202 14.21 -22.71 -5.25
C LEU A 202 15.11 -23.81 -5.83
N LYS A 203 14.96 -24.09 -7.12
CA LYS A 203 15.78 -25.08 -7.85
C LYS A 203 16.92 -24.40 -8.61
N LYS A 204 18.01 -25.14 -8.83
CA LYS A 204 19.15 -24.68 -9.64
C LYS A 204 18.70 -24.47 -11.09
N SER A 205 19.00 -23.30 -11.66
CA SER A 205 18.61 -22.89 -13.02
C SER A 205 19.80 -22.71 -13.98
N GLY A 206 21.04 -22.68 -13.45
CA GLY A 206 22.24 -22.31 -14.22
C GLY A 206 22.43 -20.79 -14.43
N GLN A 207 21.47 -19.97 -13.98
CA GLN A 207 21.56 -18.50 -14.00
C GLN A 207 21.67 -17.93 -12.56
N LYS A 208 21.87 -16.62 -12.43
CA LYS A 208 21.89 -15.92 -11.13
C LYS A 208 20.53 -16.00 -10.40
N THR A 209 19.44 -16.14 -11.15
CA THR A 209 18.07 -16.27 -10.61
C THR A 209 17.66 -17.74 -10.56
N PRO A 210 17.24 -18.28 -9.39
CA PRO A 210 16.82 -19.68 -9.27
C PRO A 210 15.52 -19.96 -10.04
N ARG A 211 15.31 -21.22 -10.43
CA ARG A 211 14.04 -21.68 -11.01
C ARG A 211 13.06 -21.89 -9.85
N ILE A 212 11.91 -21.24 -9.94
CA ILE A 212 10.87 -21.32 -8.89
C ILE A 212 9.91 -22.45 -9.24
N GLU A 213 9.71 -23.37 -8.31
CA GLU A 213 8.59 -24.31 -8.31
C GLU A 213 7.72 -24.08 -7.09
N LEU A 214 6.44 -24.42 -7.20
CA LEU A 214 5.44 -24.19 -6.16
C LEU A 214 4.81 -25.51 -5.76
N GLU A 215 4.69 -25.70 -4.45
CA GLU A 215 4.04 -26.87 -3.87
C GLU A 215 2.85 -26.42 -3.01
N GLU A 216 1.65 -26.96 -3.24
CA GLU A 216 0.46 -26.55 -2.49
C GLU A 216 0.49 -27.11 -1.07
N ILE A 217 0.45 -26.23 -0.06
CA ILE A 217 0.55 -26.60 1.37
C ILE A 217 -0.74 -26.38 2.16
N GLY A 218 -1.71 -25.68 1.56
CA GLY A 218 -2.93 -25.23 2.21
C GLY A 218 -2.75 -23.98 3.10
N PRO A 219 -3.85 -23.38 3.59
CA PRO A 219 -5.23 -23.75 3.34
C PRO A 219 -5.65 -23.39 1.91
N SER A 220 -6.53 -24.21 1.36
CA SER A 220 -7.12 -24.02 0.03
C SER A 220 -8.60 -23.71 0.24
N ALA A 221 -9.05 -22.51 -0.12
CA ALA A 221 -10.41 -22.06 0.17
C ALA A 221 -11.01 -21.31 -1.00
N ASP A 222 -12.28 -21.61 -1.30
CA ASP A 222 -13.06 -20.91 -2.32
C ASP A 222 -14.13 -20.08 -1.64
N PHE A 223 -14.10 -18.78 -1.89
CA PHE A 223 -15.01 -17.82 -1.28
C PHE A 223 -16.01 -17.28 -2.30
N VAL A 224 -17.23 -17.07 -1.82
CA VAL A 224 -18.25 -16.26 -2.47
C VAL A 224 -18.45 -15.00 -1.62
N ILE A 225 -18.35 -13.84 -2.25
CA ILE A 225 -18.68 -12.58 -1.59
C ILE A 225 -20.19 -12.53 -1.33
N ARG A 226 -20.57 -12.21 -0.09
CA ARG A 226 -21.97 -12.04 0.32
C ARG A 226 -22.21 -10.57 0.62
N ARG A 227 -22.49 -10.21 1.88
CA ARG A 227 -22.66 -8.81 2.27
C ARG A 227 -21.32 -8.08 2.36
N THR A 228 -21.32 -6.82 2.00
CA THR A 228 -20.21 -5.88 2.13
C THR A 228 -20.68 -4.68 2.93
N LYS A 229 -19.83 -4.14 3.80
CA LYS A 229 -20.02 -2.84 4.44
C LYS A 229 -18.70 -2.09 4.27
N ILE A 230 -18.72 -1.11 3.38
CA ILE A 230 -17.54 -0.34 2.97
C ILE A 230 -17.67 1.06 3.58
N ALA A 231 -16.56 1.59 4.10
CA ALA A 231 -16.51 2.94 4.64
C ALA A 231 -16.85 3.99 3.58
N SER A 232 -17.47 5.09 4.02
CA SER A 232 -17.62 6.29 3.20
C SER A 232 -16.27 6.79 2.69
N GLU A 233 -16.29 7.51 1.57
CA GLU A 233 -15.06 7.98 0.95
C GLU A 233 -14.26 8.92 1.87
N ASP A 234 -14.95 9.75 2.65
CA ASP A 234 -14.33 10.69 3.58
C ASP A 234 -13.65 9.99 4.75
N LEU A 235 -14.33 9.02 5.37
CA LEU A 235 -13.74 8.20 6.44
C LEU A 235 -12.53 7.41 5.91
N TYR A 236 -12.63 6.89 4.69
CA TYR A 236 -11.53 6.17 4.08
C TYR A 236 -10.35 7.08 3.66
N LYS A 237 -10.61 8.33 3.30
CA LYS A 237 -9.57 9.35 3.07
C LYS A 237 -8.86 9.69 4.39
N GLN A 238 -9.61 9.86 5.47
CA GLN A 238 -9.06 10.09 6.81
C GLN A 238 -8.18 8.93 7.27
N ALA A 239 -8.67 7.69 7.16
CA ALA A 239 -7.95 6.48 7.56
C ALA A 239 -6.63 6.25 6.78
N ARG A 240 -6.48 6.80 5.58
CA ARG A 240 -5.28 6.70 4.74
C ARG A 240 -4.36 7.92 4.81
N LYS A 241 -4.66 8.88 5.69
CA LYS A 241 -3.88 10.11 5.79
C LYS A 241 -2.48 9.80 6.34
N GLN A 242 -1.46 10.02 5.52
CA GLN A 242 -0.07 9.91 5.95
C GLN A 242 0.35 11.11 6.82
N PRO A 243 0.99 10.89 7.99
CA PRO A 243 1.55 11.95 8.82
C PRO A 243 2.53 12.84 8.05
N LYS A 244 2.49 14.15 8.29
CA LYS A 244 3.38 15.12 7.61
C LYS A 244 4.86 14.86 7.92
N GLN A 245 5.17 14.37 9.13
CA GLN A 245 6.53 14.06 9.57
C GLN A 245 7.19 12.95 8.75
N LEU A 246 6.40 12.00 8.23
CA LEU A 246 6.91 10.92 7.37
C LEU A 246 7.00 11.34 5.90
N LYS A 247 6.33 12.42 5.50
CA LYS A 247 6.44 12.96 4.15
C LYS A 247 7.72 13.78 4.04
N VAL A 248 8.78 13.17 3.50
CA VAL A 248 10.00 13.90 3.14
C VAL A 248 9.66 14.89 2.03
N GLY A 249 9.45 16.15 2.40
CA GLY A 249 9.20 17.23 1.46
C GLY A 249 10.49 17.56 0.70
N LYS A 250 10.53 17.28 -0.61
CA LYS A 250 11.61 17.76 -1.47
C LYS A 250 11.51 19.28 -1.56
N LYS A 251 12.48 19.99 -0.98
CA LYS A 251 12.59 21.45 -1.16
C LYS A 251 13.15 21.73 -2.55
N LYS A 252 12.42 22.50 -3.36
CA LYS A 252 12.85 22.86 -4.71
C LYS A 252 14.24 23.50 -4.66
N ASN A 253 15.10 23.13 -5.61
CA ASN A 253 16.48 23.62 -5.74
C ASN A 253 17.43 23.26 -4.59
N ILE A 254 17.05 22.38 -3.67
CA ILE A 254 17.93 21.90 -2.60
C ILE A 254 18.05 20.38 -2.76
N SER A 255 19.28 19.89 -2.90
CA SER A 255 19.59 18.47 -2.93
C SER A 255 20.62 18.12 -1.85
N THR A 256 20.55 16.91 -1.34
CA THR A 256 21.56 16.37 -0.41
C THR A 256 22.36 15.31 -1.13
N ASP A 257 23.68 15.43 -1.10
CA ASP A 257 24.60 14.46 -1.70
C ASP A 257 24.69 13.18 -0.87
N ALA A 258 25.25 12.10 -1.42
CA ALA A 258 25.43 10.82 -0.73
C ALA A 258 26.26 10.95 0.56
N MET A 259 27.16 11.96 0.61
CA MET A 259 27.96 12.30 1.79
C MET A 259 27.21 13.17 2.81
N GLY A 260 25.93 13.50 2.59
CA GLY A 260 25.13 14.35 3.48
C GLY A 260 25.26 15.86 3.24
N ASN A 261 26.08 16.28 2.28
CA ASN A 261 26.27 17.70 1.93
C ASN A 261 25.04 18.29 1.25
N THR A 262 24.55 19.43 1.71
CA THR A 262 23.39 20.11 1.12
C THR A 262 23.83 21.09 0.04
N LYS A 263 23.40 20.88 -1.20
CA LYS A 263 23.67 21.74 -2.37
C LYS A 263 22.41 22.52 -2.77
N GLY A 264 22.57 23.82 -2.97
CA GLY A 264 21.53 24.70 -3.52
C GLY A 264 21.79 24.96 -5.00
N ARG A 265 20.82 24.69 -5.88
CA ARG A 265 20.92 24.98 -7.31
C ARG A 265 20.36 26.37 -7.61
N VAL A 266 21.26 27.31 -7.93
CA VAL A 266 20.88 28.63 -8.43
C VAL A 266 20.68 28.53 -9.94
N HIS A 267 19.51 28.92 -10.42
CA HIS A 267 19.22 29.00 -11.86
C HIS A 267 19.42 30.45 -12.29
N MET A 268 20.54 30.73 -12.95
CA MET A 268 20.75 32.03 -13.57
C MET A 268 19.87 32.18 -14.80
N GLY A 269 19.18 33.31 -14.92
CA GLY A 269 18.45 33.65 -16.14
C GLY A 269 19.39 33.86 -17.33
N LYS A 270 18.87 33.75 -18.54
CA LYS A 270 19.64 34.07 -19.75
C LYS A 270 20.04 35.55 -19.74
N GLN A 271 21.34 35.83 -19.72
CA GLN A 271 21.86 37.20 -19.74
C GLN A 271 21.78 37.78 -21.16
N LEU A 272 20.98 38.82 -21.36
CA LEU A 272 20.83 39.51 -22.65
C LEU A 272 21.83 40.66 -22.78
N THR A 273 23.10 40.33 -23.04
CA THR A 273 24.19 41.31 -23.19
C THR A 273 24.06 42.22 -24.42
N GLY A 274 23.31 41.80 -25.45
CA GLY A 274 23.08 42.63 -26.65
C GLY A 274 22.22 43.87 -26.41
N SER A 275 21.46 43.93 -25.31
CA SER A 275 20.69 45.10 -24.90
C SER A 275 21.52 46.17 -24.18
N ILE A 276 22.76 45.83 -23.81
CA ILE A 276 23.61 46.73 -23.03
C ILE A 276 24.23 47.76 -23.98
N GLN A 277 23.69 48.97 -23.95
CA GLN A 277 24.30 50.10 -24.64
C GLN A 277 25.56 50.54 -23.87
N THR A 278 26.73 50.38 -24.48
CA THR A 278 27.99 50.85 -23.90
C THR A 278 28.09 52.37 -23.92
N ARG A 279 28.87 52.94 -22.99
CA ARG A 279 29.12 54.37 -22.93
C ARG A 279 29.75 54.85 -24.24
N ARG A 280 29.06 55.75 -24.93
CA ARG A 280 29.52 56.35 -26.20
C ARG A 280 30.58 57.42 -25.95
N VAL A 281 31.80 57.00 -25.66
CA VAL A 281 32.96 57.90 -25.51
C VAL A 281 33.35 58.52 -26.84
N LYS A 282 33.96 59.72 -26.80
CA LYS A 282 34.35 60.48 -28.00
C LYS A 282 35.33 59.70 -28.88
N ALA A 283 36.23 58.92 -28.28
CA ALA A 283 37.21 58.09 -28.98
C ALA A 283 36.60 56.98 -29.87
N LEU A 284 35.40 56.49 -29.55
CA LEU A 284 34.70 55.45 -30.33
C LEU A 284 33.74 56.04 -31.38
N ARG A 285 33.66 57.36 -31.50
CA ARG A 285 32.84 58.01 -32.53
C ARG A 285 33.60 57.98 -33.85
N LYS A 286 33.04 57.29 -34.85
CA LYS A 286 33.57 57.28 -36.23
C LYS A 286 33.77 58.69 -36.76
N THR A 287 34.91 58.90 -37.41
CA THR A 287 35.23 60.17 -38.08
C THR A 287 34.30 60.41 -39.28
N PRO A 288 34.20 61.64 -39.80
CA PRO A 288 33.35 61.95 -40.96
C PRO A 288 33.70 61.13 -42.21
N GLU A 289 34.97 60.80 -42.39
CA GLU A 289 35.50 60.03 -43.52
C GLU A 289 35.08 58.56 -43.43
N GLU A 290 35.29 57.92 -42.28
CA GLU A 290 34.85 56.54 -42.01
C GLU A 290 33.33 56.36 -42.13
N LYS A 291 32.55 57.42 -41.85
CA LYS A 291 31.10 57.43 -42.06
C LYS A 291 30.73 57.46 -43.54
N LYS A 292 31.44 58.24 -44.37
CA LYS A 292 31.23 58.28 -45.82
C LYS A 292 31.55 56.94 -46.46
N GLU A 293 32.68 56.35 -46.10
CA GLU A 293 33.14 55.07 -46.64
C GLU A 293 32.19 53.92 -46.24
N ASN A 294 31.76 53.86 -44.98
CA ASN A 294 30.75 52.88 -44.54
C ASN A 294 29.41 53.05 -45.26
N ARG A 295 29.01 54.29 -45.59
CA ARG A 295 27.76 54.55 -46.33
C ARG A 295 27.84 54.06 -47.77
N GLN A 296 29.00 54.20 -48.41
CA GLN A 296 29.27 53.62 -49.73
C GLN A 296 29.26 52.09 -49.66
N LYS A 297 30.00 51.48 -48.73
CA LYS A 297 30.02 50.01 -48.53
C LYS A 297 28.61 49.45 -48.27
N LYS A 298 27.80 50.13 -47.46
CA LYS A 298 26.41 49.72 -47.19
C LYS A 298 25.51 49.85 -48.42
N LYS A 299 25.69 50.87 -49.27
CA LYS A 299 24.97 50.99 -50.55
C LYS A 299 25.34 49.88 -51.53
N VAL A 300 26.62 49.51 -51.60
CA VAL A 300 27.10 48.41 -52.46
C VAL A 300 26.53 47.07 -51.97
N ALA A 301 26.58 46.81 -50.67
CA ALA A 301 26.00 45.59 -50.09
C ALA A 301 24.48 45.48 -50.29
N LEU A 302 23.74 46.60 -50.18
CA LEU A 302 22.29 46.62 -50.45
C LEU A 302 21.98 46.38 -51.93
N LYS A 303 22.78 46.92 -52.85
CA LYS A 303 22.64 46.64 -54.28
C LYS A 303 22.95 45.18 -54.60
N ALA A 304 23.98 44.61 -53.98
CA ALA A 304 24.33 43.20 -54.15
C ALA A 304 23.22 42.27 -53.63
N ALA A 305 22.69 42.53 -52.42
CA ALA A 305 21.59 41.76 -51.84
C ALA A 305 20.28 41.90 -52.65
N ALA A 306 20.00 43.08 -53.22
CA ALA A 306 18.85 43.27 -54.10
C ALA A 306 19.01 42.53 -55.45
N ALA A 307 20.24 42.45 -55.98
CA ALA A 307 20.53 41.67 -57.18
C ALA A 307 20.43 40.16 -56.93
N GLU A 308 20.91 39.67 -55.78
CA GLU A 308 20.73 38.28 -55.35
C GLU A 308 19.25 37.92 -55.14
N ALA A 309 18.47 38.82 -54.53
CA ALA A 309 17.04 38.61 -54.34
C ALA A 309 16.25 38.59 -55.66
N LEU A 310 16.65 39.40 -56.66
CA LEU A 310 16.06 39.36 -58.01
C LEU A 310 16.43 38.08 -58.77
N ALA A 311 17.68 37.61 -58.65
CA ALA A 311 18.15 36.39 -59.27
C ALA A 311 17.50 35.11 -58.69
N ALA A 312 17.03 35.17 -57.43
CA ALA A 312 16.31 34.07 -56.78
C ALA A 312 14.79 34.05 -57.09
N SER A 313 14.28 34.99 -57.89
CA SER A 313 12.85 35.13 -58.23
C SER A 313 12.50 34.79 -59.69
N HIS A 314 13.47 34.27 -60.45
CA HIS A 314 13.30 33.60 -61.74
C HIS A 314 13.66 32.12 -61.61
#